data_AF-A0A267MR98-F1
#
_entry.id   AF-A0A267MR98-F1
#
_cell.length_a   1.000
_cell.length_b   1.000
_cell.length_c   1.000
_cell.angle_alpha   90.00
_cell.angle_beta   90.00
_cell.angle_gamma   90.00
#
_symmetry.space_group_name_H-M   'P 1'
#
loop_
_entity.id
_entity.type
_entity.pdbx_description
1 polymer ?
#
loop_
_entity_poly.entity_id
_entity_poly.type
_entity_poly.pdbx_seq_one_letter_code
_entity_poly.pdbx_strand_id
1 'polypeptide(L)' 'MEDDAKYLLKNAFDKLGFSVRAYTKLVKLGRTIADLEESESILASHVAEAIQYRKLDKNYWNMICKAL' A
#
# COMPACT_ATOMS: atom_id res chain seq x y z
N MET A 1 6.90 -10.17 7.86
CA MET A 1 6.92 -9.61 6.48
C MET A 1 8.06 -10.28 5.75
N GLU A 2 7.75 -10.95 4.65
CA GLU A 2 8.72 -11.66 3.83
C GLU A 2 9.60 -10.71 3.01
N ASP A 3 10.69 -11.22 2.45
CA ASP A 3 11.67 -10.41 1.74
C ASP A 3 11.13 -9.88 0.40
N ASP A 4 10.30 -10.65 -0.29
CA ASP A 4 9.63 -10.20 -1.52
C ASP A 4 8.69 -9.02 -1.27
N ALA A 5 7.98 -9.04 -0.13
CA ALA A 5 7.13 -7.96 0.30
C ALA A 5 7.93 -6.68 0.61
N LYS A 6 9.09 -6.81 1.28
CA LYS A 6 10.02 -5.69 1.51
C LYS A 6 10.54 -5.12 0.19
N TYR A 7 10.94 -5.99 -0.74
CA TYR A 7 11.45 -5.60 -2.05
C TYR A 7 10.40 -4.83 -2.86
N LEU A 8 9.15 -5.33 -2.88
CA LEU A 8 8.05 -4.67 -3.57
C LEU A 8 7.72 -3.31 -2.96
N LEU A 9 7.69 -3.22 -1.62
CA LEU A 9 7.44 -1.97 -0.91
C LEU A 9 8.54 -0.92 -1.18
N LYS A 10 9.81 -1.33 -1.18
CA LYS A 10 10.95 -0.47 -1.50
C LYS A 10 10.88 0.03 -2.95
N ASN A 11 10.64 -0.86 -3.91
CA ASN A 11 10.47 -0.48 -5.31
C ASN A 11 9.31 0.50 -5.52
N ALA A 12 8.19 0.28 -4.82
CA ALA A 12 7.05 1.19 -4.87
C ALA A 12 7.40 2.56 -4.27
N PHE A 13 8.16 2.58 -3.17
CA PHE A 13 8.65 3.82 -2.55
C PHE A 13 9.50 4.64 -3.51
N ASP A 14 10.50 4.01 -4.15
CA ASP A 14 11.42 4.65 -5.08
C ASP A 14 10.72 5.11 -6.37
N LYS A 15 9.84 4.27 -6.95
CA LYS A 15 9.18 4.57 -8.23
C LYS A 15 8.01 5.54 -8.13
N LEU A 16 7.28 5.54 -7.01
CA LEU A 16 6.07 6.35 -6.85
C LEU A 16 6.30 7.63 -6.04
N GLY A 17 7.55 7.89 -5.61
CA GLY A 17 7.93 9.09 -4.86
C GLY A 17 7.19 9.20 -3.53
N PHE A 18 7.01 8.07 -2.83
CA PHE A 18 6.27 8.07 -1.57
C PHE A 18 7.06 8.73 -0.45
N SER A 19 6.37 9.46 0.43
CA SER A 19 6.98 9.96 1.66
C SER A 19 7.13 8.82 2.68
N VAL A 20 7.99 9.02 3.68
CA VAL A 20 8.12 8.10 4.81
C VAL A 20 6.77 7.83 5.48
N ARG A 21 5.91 8.85 5.59
CA ARG A 21 4.54 8.70 6.12
C ARG A 21 3.70 7.74 5.28
N ALA A 22 3.81 7.83 3.96
CA ALA A 22 3.10 6.96 3.05
C ALA A 22 3.60 5.51 3.14
N TYR A 23 4.92 5.31 3.29
CA TYR A 23 5.52 4.01 3.54
C TYR A 23 4.92 3.37 4.80
N THR A 24 4.90 4.08 5.93
CA THR A 24 4.34 3.57 7.19
C THR A 24 2.86 3.22 7.07
N LYS A 25 2.08 4.02 6.34
CA LYS A 25 0.67 3.69 6.07
C LYS A 25 0.52 2.40 5.25
N LEU A 26 1.34 2.20 4.22
CA LEU A 26 1.30 0.99 3.41
C LEU A 26 1.64 -0.26 4.22
N VAL A 27 2.62 -0.19 5.13
CA VAL A 27 2.94 -1.30 6.05
C VAL A 27 1.75 -1.63 6.94
N LYS A 28 1.10 -0.61 7.52
CA LYS A 28 -0.08 -0.81 8.38
C LYS A 28 -1.25 -1.42 7.60
N LEU A 29 -1.52 -0.92 6.39
CA LEU A 29 -2.59 -1.43 5.55
C LEU A 29 -2.31 -2.87 5.09
N GLY A 30 -1.07 -3.16 4.67
CA GLY A 30 -0.64 -4.52 4.34
C GLY A 30 -0.75 -5.46 5.54
N ARG A 31 -0.53 -4.98 6.77
CA ARG A 31 -0.78 -5.77 7.97
C ARG A 31 -2.27 -6.03 8.19
N THR A 32 -3.12 -5.03 8.01
CA THR A 32 -4.59 -5.22 8.10
C THR A 32 -5.08 -6.25 7.09
N ILE A 33 -4.59 -6.23 5.86
CA ILE A 33 -4.95 -7.23 4.84
C ILE A 33 -4.46 -8.63 5.26
N ALA A 34 -3.22 -8.74 5.72
CA ALA A 34 -2.69 -10.00 6.23
C ALA A 34 -3.52 -10.55 7.40
N ASP A 35 -3.95 -9.69 8.33
CA ASP A 35 -4.81 -10.08 9.45
C ASP A 35 -6.18 -10.57 8.98
N LEU A 36 -6.75 -9.98 7.91
CA LEU A 36 -8.02 -10.41 7.32
C LEU A 36 -7.92 -11.76 6.60
N GLU A 37 -6.75 -12.08 6.05
CA GLU A 37 -6.46 -13.38 5.41
C GLU A 37 -5.91 -14.43 6.40
N GLU A 38 -5.92 -14.13 7.70
CA GLU A 38 -5.34 -14.98 8.76
C GLU A 38 -3.87 -15.34 8.50
N SER A 39 -3.14 -14.46 7.81
CA SER A 39 -1.75 -14.66 7.45
C SER A 39 -0.82 -14.12 8.52
N GLU A 40 0.03 -14.99 9.08
CA GLU A 40 1.00 -14.60 10.12
C GLU A 40 2.01 -13.56 9.61
N SER A 41 2.39 -13.65 8.34
CA SER A 41 3.38 -12.77 7.71
C SER A 41 2.75 -11.90 6.62
N ILE A 42 3.26 -10.68 6.49
CA ILE A 42 2.91 -9.82 5.35
C ILE A 42 3.62 -10.37 4.10
N LEU A 43 2.83 -10.85 3.15
CA LEU A 43 3.24 -11.33 1.83
C LEU A 43 3.29 -10.19 0.80
N ALA A 44 3.92 -10.46 -0.34
CA ALA A 44 3.99 -9.50 -1.44
C ALA A 44 2.60 -9.15 -2.00
N SER A 45 1.65 -10.08 -1.95
CA SER A 45 0.23 -9.87 -2.33
C SER A 45 -0.42 -8.78 -1.50
N HIS A 46 -0.32 -8.85 -0.16
CA HIS A 46 -0.91 -7.85 0.74
C HIS A 46 -0.33 -6.44 0.49
N VAL A 47 0.98 -6.36 0.20
CA VAL A 47 1.62 -5.07 -0.12
C VAL A 47 1.14 -4.54 -1.48
N ALA A 48 1.03 -5.40 -2.48
CA ALA A 48 0.54 -5.01 -3.80
C ALA A 48 -0.88 -4.45 -3.71
N GLU A 49 -1.76 -5.11 -2.95
CA GLU A 49 -3.13 -4.66 -2.72
C GLU A 49 -3.18 -3.33 -1.94
N ALA A 50 -2.39 -3.19 -0.88
CA ALA A 50 -2.25 -1.94 -0.14
C ALA A 50 -1.84 -0.75 -1.03
N ILE A 51 -0.93 -0.98 -1.99
CA ILE A 51 -0.52 0.03 -2.98
C ILE A 51 -1.68 0.38 -3.93
N GLN A 52 -2.45 -0.61 -4.38
CA GLN A 52 -3.59 -0.40 -5.27
C GLN A 52 -4.69 0.43 -4.60
N TYR A 53 -5.04 0.12 -3.35
CA TYR A 53 -6.03 0.90 -2.60
C TYR A 53 -5.64 2.38 -2.48
N ARG A 54 -4.35 2.66 -2.29
CA ARG A 54 -3.88 4.05 -2.20
C ARG A 54 -3.94 4.80 -3.54
N LYS A 55 -3.77 4.12 -4.68
CA LYS A 55 -3.99 4.74 -6.01
C LYS A 55 -5.47 5.05 -6.23
N LEU A 56 -6.36 4.13 -5.83
CA LEU A 56 -7.80 4.32 -5.85
C LEU A 56 -8.23 5.54 -5.04
N ASP A 57 -7.74 5.68 -3.80
CA ASP A 57 -8.04 6.80 -2.91
C ASP A 57 -7.63 8.16 -3.54
N LYS A 58 -6.45 8.23 -4.15
CA LYS A 58 -6.00 9.44 -4.87
C LYS A 58 -6.89 9.78 -6.07
N ASN A 59 -7.29 8.79 -6.85
CA ASN A 59 -8.15 9.01 -8.02
C ASN A 59 -9.57 9.42 -7.62
N TYR A 60 -10.10 8.81 -6.55
CA TYR A 60 -11.40 9.14 -6.00
C TYR A 60 -11.45 10.58 -5.48
N TRP A 61 -10.43 10.99 -4.72
CA TRP A 61 -10.32 12.37 -4.24
C TRP A 61 -10.18 13.37 -5.40
N ASN A 62 -9.36 13.06 -6.41
CA ASN A 62 -9.23 13.91 -7.59
C ASN A 62 -10.53 14.05 -8.38
N MET A 63 -11.36 13.00 -8.40
CA MET A 63 -12.67 13.04 -9.06
C MET A 63 -13.64 13.94 -8.30
N ILE A 64 -13.67 13.85 -6.96
CA ILE A 64 -14.53 14.70 -6.12
C ILE A 64 -14.10 16.16 -6.18
N CYS A 65 -12.81 16.45 -6.01
CA CYS A 65 -12.30 17.82 -6.02
C CYS A 65 -12.34 18.51 -7.39
N LYS A 66 -12.51 17.76 -8.49
CA LYS A 66 -12.77 18.34 -9.82
C LYS A 66 -14.25 18.60 -10.10
N ALA A 67 -15.14 17.98 -9.31
CA ALA A 67 -16.59 18.11 -9.45
C ALA A 67 -17.18 19.19 -8.51
N LEU A 68 -16.36 19.78 -7.65
CA LEU A 68 -16.64 20.96 -6.83
C LEU A 68 -15.96 22.18 -7.47
#